data_AF-A0A536F486-F1
#
_entry.id   AF-A0A536F486-F1
#
_cell.length_a   1.000
_cell.length_b   1.000
_cell.length_c   1.000
_cell.angle_alpha   90.00
_cell.angle_beta   90.00
_cell.angle_gamma   90.00
#
_symmetry.space_group_name_H-M   'P 1'
#
loop_
_entity.id
_entity.type
_entity.pdbx_description
1 polymer ?
#
loop_
_entity_poly.entity_id
_entity_poly.type
_entity_poly.pdbx_seq_one_letter_code
_entity_poly.pdbx_strand_id
1 'polypeptide(L)'
;MIDEKELALARRHPRGTERRRLLPYRDALNDVTAYAALPIADRDVIVRWAETRRRIKVRDGIDHDPANLADPLLSAERLRAHVLAGECAASGRPAFTDTGGDLLALVDLLRRP
;
A
#
# COMPACT_ATOMS: atom_id res chain seq x y z
N MET A 1 -7.88 11.17 -4.10
CA MET A 1 -8.91 10.24 -4.59
C MET A 1 -8.27 9.32 -5.60
N ILE A 2 -8.51 8.00 -5.52
CA ILE A 2 -8.01 7.04 -6.53
C ILE A 2 -9.01 7.03 -7.69
N ASP A 3 -8.53 7.25 -8.91
CA ASP A 3 -9.36 7.33 -10.12
C ASP A 3 -9.83 5.93 -10.56
N GLU A 4 -11.06 5.84 -11.05
CA GLU A 4 -11.65 4.64 -11.62
C GLU A 4 -10.83 4.10 -12.80
N LYS A 5 -10.21 4.98 -13.59
CA LYS A 5 -9.28 4.58 -14.66
C LYS A 5 -8.04 3.86 -14.12
N GLU A 6 -7.51 4.32 -12.99
CA GLU A 6 -6.36 3.69 -12.34
C GLU A 6 -6.73 2.33 -11.76
N LEU A 7 -7.92 2.21 -11.16
CA LEU A 7 -8.45 0.93 -10.68
C LEU A 7 -8.65 -0.05 -11.84
N ALA A 8 -9.21 0.39 -12.96
CA ALA A 8 -9.41 -0.44 -14.13
C ALA A 8 -8.07 -0.93 -14.72
N LEU A 9 -7.06 -0.07 -14.79
CA LEU A 9 -5.72 -0.43 -15.27
C LEU A 9 -5.04 -1.42 -14.33
N ALA A 10 -5.07 -1.15 -13.02
CA ALA A 10 -4.48 -2.01 -12.00
C ALA A 10 -5.18 -3.38 -11.94
N ARG A 11 -6.50 -3.44 -12.15
CA ARG A 11 -7.26 -4.69 -12.28
C ARG A 11 -6.83 -5.49 -13.51
N ARG A 12 -6.64 -4.82 -14.66
CA ARG A 12 -6.29 -5.48 -15.93
C ARG A 12 -4.85 -6.01 -15.95
N HIS A 13 -3.93 -5.31 -15.29
CA HIS A 13 -2.52 -5.68 -15.21
C HIS A 13 -1.99 -5.56 -13.78
N PRO A 14 -2.37 -6.45 -12.86
CA PRO A 14 -2.07 -6.30 -11.43
C PRO A 14 -0.57 -6.22 -11.14
N ARG A 15 0.20 -7.26 -11.50
CA ARG A 15 1.65 -7.28 -11.29
C ARG A 15 2.40 -6.22 -12.07
N GLY A 16 2.02 -6.00 -13.33
CA GLY A 16 2.69 -5.04 -14.21
C GLY A 16 2.51 -3.60 -13.76
N THR A 17 1.34 -3.26 -13.21
CA THR A 17 1.06 -1.93 -12.66
C THR A 17 1.74 -1.77 -11.30
N GLU A 18 1.72 -2.81 -10.46
CA GLU A 18 2.42 -2.81 -9.18
C GLU A 18 3.91 -2.56 -9.35
N ARG A 19 4.58 -3.34 -10.20
CA ARG A 19 6.03 -3.19 -10.45
C ARG A 19 6.37 -1.77 -10.92
N ARG A 20 5.61 -1.20 -11.85
CA ARG A 20 5.89 0.16 -12.34
C ARG A 20 5.76 1.23 -11.25
N ARG A 21 4.81 1.08 -10.33
CA ARG A 21 4.59 2.04 -9.24
C ARG A 21 5.54 1.84 -8.07
N LEU A 22 5.80 0.59 -7.71
CA LEU A 22 6.47 0.24 -6.47
C LEU A 22 7.96 -0.09 -6.60
N LEU A 23 8.45 -0.42 -7.81
CA LEU A 23 9.86 -0.74 -8.01
C LEU A 23 10.82 0.38 -7.56
N PRO A 24 10.54 1.68 -7.79
CA PRO A 24 11.38 2.76 -7.26
C PRO A 24 11.50 2.75 -5.72
N TYR A 25 10.52 2.16 -5.03
CA TYR A 25 10.43 2.12 -3.58
C TYR A 25 10.79 0.75 -3.00
N ARG A 26 11.46 -0.12 -3.77
CA ARG A 26 11.75 -1.50 -3.39
C ARG A 26 12.35 -1.63 -1.98
N ASP A 27 13.32 -0.78 -1.65
CA ASP A 27 14.01 -0.86 -0.36
C ASP A 27 13.05 -0.48 0.78
N ALA A 28 12.23 0.55 0.57
CA ALA A 28 11.16 0.92 1.50
C ALA A 28 10.06 -0.14 1.63
N LEU A 29 9.85 -1.03 0.66
CA LEU A 29 8.90 -2.15 0.79
C LEU A 29 9.48 -3.34 1.57
N ASN A 30 10.80 -3.41 1.70
CA ASN A 30 11.48 -4.48 2.41
C ASN A 30 11.90 -4.07 3.83
N ASP A 31 12.03 -2.77 4.09
CA ASP A 31 12.47 -2.23 5.39
C ASP A 31 11.59 -1.05 5.83
N VAL A 32 10.99 -1.20 7.01
CA VAL A 32 10.15 -0.19 7.69
C VAL A 32 10.95 1.08 8.01
N THR A 33 12.24 0.95 8.30
CA THR A 33 13.12 2.10 8.57
C THR A 33 13.37 2.89 7.30
N ALA A 34 13.65 2.21 6.20
CA ALA A 34 13.80 2.83 4.88
C ALA A 34 12.49 3.50 4.43
N TYR A 35 11.34 2.88 4.71
CA TYR A 35 10.03 3.50 4.49
C TYR A 35 9.87 4.79 5.30
N ALA A 36 10.16 4.75 6.60
CA ALA A 36 9.98 5.88 7.50
C ALA A 36 10.85 7.09 7.12
N ALA A 37 12.04 6.83 6.55
CA ALA A 37 12.96 7.84 6.06
C ALA A 37 12.52 8.53 4.75
N LEU A 38 11.53 7.98 4.02
CA LEU A 38 11.04 8.59 2.79
C LEU A 38 10.35 9.94 3.05
N PRO A 39 10.42 10.89 2.11
CA PRO A 39 9.54 12.06 2.11
C PRO A 39 8.06 11.68 2.12
N ILE A 40 7.21 12.52 2.71
CA ILE A 40 5.75 12.28 2.78
C ILE A 40 5.15 11.99 1.39
N ALA A 41 5.57 12.74 0.37
CA ALA A 41 5.07 12.58 -1.00
C ALA A 41 5.34 11.17 -1.56
N ASP A 42 6.49 10.58 -1.24
CA ASP A 42 6.84 9.23 -1.67
C ASP A 42 6.10 8.16 -0.86
N ARG A 43 5.95 8.36 0.45
CA ARG A 43 5.12 7.47 1.27
C ARG A 43 3.68 7.45 0.78
N ASP A 44 3.14 8.60 0.39
CA ASP A 44 1.79 8.73 -0.17
C ASP A 44 1.58 7.91 -1.44
N VAL A 45 2.60 7.73 -2.27
CA VAL A 45 2.52 6.84 -3.44
C VAL A 45 2.26 5.40 -3.00
N ILE A 46 2.99 4.94 -1.98
CA ILE A 46 2.85 3.59 -1.42
C ILE A 46 1.50 3.44 -0.72
N VAL A 47 1.08 4.43 0.08
CA VAL A 47 -0.24 4.43 0.76
C VAL A 47 -1.39 4.36 -0.25
N ARG A 48 -1.35 5.20 -1.29
CA ARG A 48 -2.37 5.19 -2.35
C ARG A 48 -2.40 3.87 -3.11
N TRP A 49 -1.25 3.25 -3.34
CA TRP A 49 -1.21 1.92 -3.95
C TRP A 49 -1.77 0.83 -3.04
N ALA A 50 -1.46 0.87 -1.75
CA ALA A 50 -2.01 -0.05 -0.77
C ALA A 50 -3.55 0.04 -0.68
N GLU A 51 -4.10 1.26 -0.69
CA GLU A 51 -5.56 1.46 -0.75
C GLU A 51 -6.15 1.00 -2.09
N THR A 52 -5.46 1.21 -3.22
CA THR A 52 -5.85 0.68 -4.53
C THR A 52 -5.96 -0.85 -4.50
N ARG A 53 -4.97 -1.52 -3.91
CA ARG A 53 -4.94 -2.98 -3.77
C ARG A 53 -6.07 -3.49 -2.87
N ARG A 54 -6.36 -2.80 -1.77
CA ARG A 54 -7.50 -3.12 -0.90
C ARG A 54 -8.82 -3.05 -1.68
N ARG A 55 -9.05 -1.98 -2.47
CA ARG A 55 -10.27 -1.81 -3.27
C ARG A 55 -10.42 -2.90 -4.33
N ILE A 56 -9.34 -3.22 -5.06
CA ILE A 56 -9.34 -4.30 -6.06
C ILE A 56 -9.64 -5.65 -5.42
N LYS A 57 -9.02 -5.97 -4.27
CA LYS A 57 -9.32 -7.21 -3.54
C LYS A 57 -10.80 -7.29 -3.14
N VAL A 58 -11.33 -6.23 -2.53
CA VAL A 58 -12.72 -6.21 -2.03
C VAL A 58 -13.74 -6.27 -3.18
N ARG A 59 -13.48 -5.57 -4.29
CA ARG A 59 -14.44 -5.47 -5.40
C ARG A 59 -14.35 -6.65 -6.36
N ASP A 60 -13.14 -7.06 -6.70
CA ASP A 60 -12.86 -7.95 -7.83
C ASP A 60 -12.28 -9.31 -7.38
N GLY A 61 -11.99 -9.49 -6.08
CA GLY A 61 -11.39 -10.72 -5.55
C GLY A 61 -9.91 -10.93 -5.92
N ILE A 62 -9.31 -9.97 -6.63
CA ILE A 62 -7.92 -10.09 -7.13
C ILE A 62 -6.95 -9.69 -6.01
N ASP A 63 -6.22 -10.68 -5.50
CA ASP A 63 -5.15 -10.50 -4.54
C ASP A 63 -3.89 -11.27 -4.96
N HIS A 64 -2.88 -11.33 -4.10
CA HIS A 64 -1.72 -12.19 -4.32
C HIS A 64 -2.12 -13.67 -4.23
N ASP A 65 -1.99 -14.40 -5.33
CA ASP A 65 -1.96 -15.86 -5.38
C ASP A 65 -0.55 -16.33 -5.76
N PRO A 66 0.14 -17.11 -4.91
CA PRO A 66 1.48 -17.60 -5.22
C PRO A 66 1.53 -18.57 -6.42
N ALA A 67 0.41 -19.19 -6.80
CA ALA A 67 0.31 -20.04 -7.98
C ALA A 67 0.14 -19.26 -9.29
N ASN A 68 -0.19 -17.96 -9.22
CA ASN A 68 -0.44 -17.12 -10.37
C ASN A 68 0.61 -16.02 -10.51
N LEU A 69 1.54 -16.21 -11.45
CA LEU A 69 2.60 -15.23 -11.70
C LEU A 69 2.10 -13.89 -12.26
N ALA A 70 0.85 -13.77 -12.72
CA ALA A 70 0.27 -12.50 -13.14
C ALA A 70 -0.23 -11.65 -11.95
N ASP A 71 -0.35 -12.27 -10.76
CA ASP A 71 -0.88 -11.61 -9.59
C ASP A 71 0.15 -10.71 -8.90
N PRO A 72 -0.34 -9.75 -8.09
CA PRO A 72 0.51 -8.82 -7.35
C PRO A 72 1.54 -9.55 -6.46
N LEU A 73 2.68 -8.93 -6.26
CA LEU A 73 3.81 -9.45 -5.49
C LEU A 73 3.49 -9.56 -4.00
N LEU A 74 2.73 -8.61 -3.47
CA LEU A 74 2.31 -8.58 -2.07
C LEU A 74 0.78 -8.72 -1.98
N SER A 75 0.33 -9.47 -0.97
CA SER A 75 -1.08 -9.45 -0.62
C SER A 75 -1.47 -8.06 -0.11
N ALA A 76 -2.73 -7.67 -0.34
CA ALA A 76 -3.21 -6.36 0.11
C ALA A 76 -3.07 -6.17 1.63
N GLU A 77 -3.21 -7.25 2.39
CA GLU A 77 -3.04 -7.27 3.85
C GLU A 77 -1.59 -7.06 4.27
N ARG A 78 -0.63 -7.78 3.66
CA ARG A 78 0.80 -7.59 3.95
C ARG A 78 1.26 -6.18 3.61
N LEU A 79 0.82 -5.67 2.46
CA LEU A 79 1.14 -4.31 2.04
C LEU A 79 0.55 -3.26 2.99
N ARG A 80 -0.68 -3.46 3.47
CA ARG A 80 -1.32 -2.60 4.46
C ARG A 80 -0.56 -2.60 5.80
N ALA A 81 -0.25 -3.77 6.32
CA ALA A 81 0.49 -3.90 7.58
C ALA A 81 1.85 -3.20 7.50
N HIS A 82 2.55 -3.36 6.37
CA HIS A 82 3.83 -2.68 6.11
C HIS A 82 3.70 -1.15 6.12
N VAL A 83 2.69 -0.61 5.42
CA VAL A 83 2.41 0.83 5.41
C VAL A 83 2.12 1.35 6.82
N LEU A 84 1.27 0.67 7.59
CA LEU A 84 0.94 1.12 8.94
C LEU A 84 2.16 1.08 9.88
N ALA A 85 2.97 0.03 9.81
CA ALA A 85 4.22 -0.04 10.58
C ALA A 85 5.19 1.09 10.19
N GLY A 86 5.34 1.36 8.90
CA GLY A 86 6.15 2.44 8.36
C GLY A 86 5.69 3.83 8.79
N GLU A 87 4.39 4.10 8.74
CA GLU A 87 3.82 5.37 9.17
C GLU A 87 3.91 5.57 10.70
N CYS A 88 3.76 4.49 11.49
CA CYS A 88 4.04 4.52 12.93
C CYS A 88 5.48 4.94 13.21
N ALA A 89 6.44 4.29 12.55
CA ALA A 89 7.86 4.60 12.69
C ALA A 89 8.18 6.04 12.26
N ALA A 90 7.62 6.51 11.14
CA ALA A 90 7.80 7.88 10.66
C ALA A 90 7.23 8.94 11.62
N SER A 91 6.16 8.59 12.34
CA SER A 91 5.49 9.48 13.29
C SER A 91 5.99 9.34 14.73
N GLY A 92 7.00 8.47 14.97
CA GLY A 92 7.52 8.18 16.31
C GLY A 92 6.51 7.52 17.24
N ARG A 93 5.47 6.88 16.70
CA ARG A 93 4.41 6.22 17.49
C ARG A 93 4.75 4.73 17.69
N PRO A 94 4.67 4.20 18.92
CA PRO A 94 5.09 2.83 19.20
C PRO A 94 4.14 1.76 18.64
N ALA A 95 2.85 2.09 18.50
CA ALA A 95 1.86 1.19 17.92
C ALA A 95 0.65 1.97 17.39
N PHE A 96 -0.04 1.38 16.41
CA PHE A 96 -1.32 1.84 15.90
C PHE A 96 -2.24 0.62 15.71
N THR A 97 -3.46 0.71 16.20
CA THR A 97 -4.46 -0.36 16.04
C THR A 97 -5.11 -0.22 14.67
N ASP A 98 -4.87 -1.20 13.79
CA ASP A 98 -5.55 -1.27 12.51
C ASP A 98 -7.03 -1.66 12.69
N THR A 99 -7.95 -0.71 12.46
CA THR A 99 -9.39 -0.96 12.51
C THR A 99 -9.99 -1.44 11.18
N GLY A 100 -9.16 -1.68 10.17
CA GLY A 100 -9.62 -1.97 8.80
C GLY A 100 -10.16 -0.73 8.07
N GLY A 101 -10.80 -0.95 6.93
CA GLY A 101 -11.41 0.15 6.14
C GLY A 101 -10.43 0.96 5.30
N ASP A 102 -10.77 2.23 5.04
CA ASP A 102 -10.02 3.14 4.17
C ASP A 102 -8.64 3.46 4.77
N LEU A 103 -7.58 3.01 4.07
CA LEU A 103 -6.21 3.21 4.54
C LEU A 103 -5.78 4.68 4.50
N LEU A 104 -6.27 5.47 3.54
CA LEU A 104 -5.91 6.89 3.44
C LEU A 104 -6.41 7.64 4.67
N ALA A 105 -7.66 7.38 5.07
CA ALA A 105 -8.25 7.99 6.25
C ALA A 105 -7.50 7.62 7.54
N LEU A 106 -7.04 6.37 7.67
CA LEU A 106 -6.25 5.93 8.82
C LEU A 106 -4.87 6.54 8.87
N VAL A 107 -4.17 6.62 7.73
CA VAL A 107 -2.85 7.27 7.66
C VAL A 107 -2.98 8.76 7.97
N ASP A 108 -4.01 9.43 7.47
CA ASP A 108 -4.30 10.82 7.82
C ASP A 108 -4.54 11.00 9.33
N LEU A 109 -5.24 10.07 9.98
CA LEU A 109 -5.42 10.07 11.44
C LEU A 109 -4.11 9.83 12.19
N LEU A 110 -3.27 8.92 11.69
CA LEU A 110 -2.00 8.56 12.31
C LEU A 110 -1.01 9.73 12.29
N ARG A 111 -0.97 10.49 11.19
CA ARG A 111 -0.08 11.64 11.00
C ARG A 111 -0.53 12.91 11.71
N ARG A 112 -1.76 12.96 12.24
CA ARG A 112 -2.19 14.09 13.06
C ARG A 112 -1.37 14.13 14.35
N PRO A 113 -0.95 15.32 14.81
CA PRO A 113 -0.20 15.47 16.06
C PRO A 113 -0.94 14.83 17.24
#